data_AF-A0A9E3TXM9-F1
#
_entry.id   AF-A0A9E3TXM9-F1
#
_cell.length_a   1.000
_cell.length_b   1.000
_cell.length_c   1.000
_cell.angle_alpha   90.00
_cell.angle_beta   90.00
_cell.angle_gamma   90.00
#
_symmetry.space_group_name_H-M   'P 1'
#
loop_
_entity.id
_entity.type
_entity.pdbx_description
1 polymer ?
#
loop_
_entity_poly.entity_id
_entity_poly.type
_entity_poly.pdbx_seq_one_letter_code
_entity_poly.pdbx_strand_id
1 'polypeptide(L)'
;MSLANNLREYVAACFTGLWIQSHEYEDALAEIAQLCRDEDWRLATWDVAQGLQVAGLQVADPQASEQNGMGESDARDPLSAIRSINALATPTGTALLVLTNFHRFLNSAEIVQT
;
A
#
# COMPACT_ATOMS: atom_id res chain seq x y z
N MET A 1 -2.77 -2.57 23.45
CA MET A 1 -2.64 -3.43 22.26
C MET A 1 -1.79 -2.69 21.25
N SER A 2 -0.86 -3.36 20.58
CA SER A 2 -0.05 -2.74 19.53
C SER A 2 -0.86 -2.58 18.24
N LEU A 3 -0.40 -1.72 17.32
CA LEU A 3 -1.04 -1.55 16.01
C LEU A 3 -1.01 -2.88 15.25
N ALA A 4 0.10 -3.62 15.31
CA ALA A 4 0.27 -4.91 14.66
C ALA A 4 -0.79 -5.94 15.09
N ASN A 5 -1.14 -5.99 16.37
CA ASN A 5 -2.15 -6.93 16.86
C ASN A 5 -3.54 -6.62 16.33
N ASN A 6 -3.96 -5.35 16.40
CA ASN A 6 -5.25 -4.93 15.86
C ASN A 6 -5.31 -5.13 14.35
N LEU A 7 -4.23 -4.77 13.64
CA LEU A 7 -4.17 -4.90 12.18
C LEU A 7 -4.26 -6.37 11.77
N ARG A 8 -3.58 -7.27 12.47
CA ARG A 8 -3.68 -8.72 12.23
C ARG A 8 -5.11 -9.22 12.36
N GLU A 9 -5.83 -8.80 13.41
CA GLU A 9 -7.23 -9.19 13.60
C GLU A 9 -8.14 -8.65 12.50
N TYR A 10 -7.98 -7.38 12.10
CA TYR A 10 -8.77 -6.81 11.01
C TYR A 10 -8.49 -7.46 9.66
N VAL A 11 -7.24 -7.79 9.37
CA VAL A 11 -6.87 -8.53 8.16
C VAL A 11 -7.47 -9.93 8.17
N ALA A 12 -7.39 -10.66 9.30
CA ALA A 12 -7.99 -11.98 9.45
C ALA A 12 -9.53 -11.95 9.33
N ALA A 13 -10.17 -10.84 9.71
CA ALA A 13 -11.59 -10.60 9.52
C ALA A 13 -11.95 -10.08 8.10
N CYS A 14 -10.99 -10.04 7.18
CA CYS A 14 -11.17 -9.63 5.78
C CYS A 14 -11.70 -8.20 5.59
N PHE A 15 -11.35 -7.26 6.47
CA PHE A 15 -11.61 -5.84 6.21
C PHE A 15 -10.75 -5.37 5.01
N THR A 16 -11.40 -4.88 3.96
CA THR A 16 -10.75 -4.49 2.70
C THR A 16 -10.19 -3.07 2.71
N GLY A 17 -10.53 -2.27 3.72
CA GLY A 17 -10.06 -0.90 3.88
C GLY A 17 -10.09 -0.49 5.35
N LEU A 18 -9.01 0.14 5.80
CA LEU A 18 -8.84 0.60 7.17
C LEU A 18 -8.35 2.05 7.16
N TRP A 19 -8.99 2.90 7.96
CA TRP A 19 -8.51 4.25 8.21
C TRP A 19 -7.65 4.26 9.47
N ILE A 20 -6.33 4.43 9.29
CA ILE A 20 -5.38 4.49 10.41
C ILE A 20 -4.99 5.94 10.65
N GLN A 21 -5.24 6.43 11.86
CA GLN A 21 -4.74 7.71 12.33
C GLN A 21 -3.60 7.47 13.32
N SER A 22 -2.41 7.96 12.97
CA SER A 22 -1.25 7.97 13.87
C SER A 22 -0.68 9.38 13.96
N HIS A 23 -0.22 9.76 15.15
CA HIS A 23 0.57 10.97 15.36
C HIS A 23 2.07 10.73 15.04
N GLU A 24 2.49 9.46 15.02
CA GLU A 24 3.84 9.00 14.72
C GLU A 24 3.72 8.05 13.51
N TYR A 25 3.54 8.62 12.32
CA TYR A 25 3.23 7.82 11.13
C TYR A 25 4.42 6.96 10.68
N GLU A 26 5.66 7.40 10.92
CA GLU A 26 6.88 6.66 10.57
C GLU A 26 7.00 5.37 11.38
N ASP A 27 6.75 5.45 12.69
CA ASP A 27 6.72 4.28 13.57
C ASP A 27 5.58 3.33 13.21
N ALA A 28 4.39 3.87 12.88
CA ALA A 28 3.28 3.07 12.40
C ALA A 28 3.62 2.32 11.10
N LEU A 29 4.28 2.98 10.14
CA LEU A 29 4.74 2.33 8.90
C LEU A 29 5.79 1.25 9.19
N ALA A 30 6.74 1.52 10.10
CA ALA A 30 7.76 0.55 10.49
C ALA A 30 7.14 -0.68 11.16
N GLU A 31 6.15 -0.49 12.03
CA GLU A 31 5.41 -1.56 12.70
C GLU A 31 4.58 -2.40 11.71
N ILE A 32 3.88 -1.76 10.75
CA ILE A 32 3.17 -2.46 9.67
C ILE A 32 4.16 -3.26 8.81
N ALA A 33 5.30 -2.68 8.47
CA ALA A 33 6.34 -3.37 7.70
C ALA A 33 6.92 -4.56 8.45
N GLN A 34 7.09 -4.46 9.77
CA GLN A 34 7.51 -5.58 10.59
C GLN A 34 6.46 -6.69 10.62
N LEU A 35 5.18 -6.34 10.83
CA LEU A 35 4.08 -7.31 10.77
C LEU A 35 4.06 -8.05 9.43
N CYS A 36 4.17 -7.33 8.30
CA CYS A 36 4.19 -7.96 6.99
C CYS A 36 5.36 -8.94 6.82
N ARG A 37 6.54 -8.61 7.36
CA ARG A 37 7.69 -9.54 7.33
C ARG A 37 7.44 -10.78 8.19
N ASP A 38 6.89 -10.59 9.40
CA ASP A 38 6.65 -11.69 10.34
C ASP A 38 5.59 -12.67 9.83
N GLU A 39 4.59 -12.17 9.10
CA GLU A 39 3.48 -12.96 8.56
C GLU A 39 3.68 -13.40 7.08
N ASP A 40 4.83 -13.07 6.48
CA ASP A 40 5.13 -13.28 5.05
C ASP A 40 4.08 -12.64 4.11
N TRP A 41 3.60 -11.45 4.48
CA TRP A 41 2.69 -10.65 3.67
C TRP A 41 3.45 -9.71 2.75
N ARG A 42 2.89 -9.48 1.57
CA ARG A 42 3.43 -8.48 0.64
C ARG A 42 3.01 -7.09 1.09
N LEU A 43 3.94 -6.15 1.03
CA LEU A 43 3.70 -4.75 1.39
C LEU A 43 4.02 -3.84 0.20
N ALA A 44 3.09 -2.94 -0.09
CA ALA A 44 3.34 -1.77 -0.90
C ALA A 44 2.94 -0.50 -0.14
N THR A 45 3.63 0.59 -0.45
CA THR A 45 3.33 1.92 0.07
C THR A 45 3.10 2.85 -1.11
N TRP A 46 2.21 3.82 -0.96
CA TRP A 46 2.04 4.88 -1.93
C TRP A 46 1.94 6.22 -1.21
N ASP A 47 2.66 7.21 -1.73
CA ASP A 47 2.49 8.61 -1.34
C ASP A 47 2.62 9.52 -2.56
N VAL A 48 2.11 10.76 -2.44
CA VAL A 48 2.09 11.73 -3.54
C VAL A 48 3.47 12.11 -4.07
N ALA A 49 4.51 12.06 -3.21
CA ALA A 49 5.86 12.49 -3.59
C ALA A 49 6.62 11.37 -4.31
N GLN A 50 6.49 10.13 -3.85
CA GLN A 50 7.25 8.99 -4.36
C GLN A 50 6.47 8.06 -5.29
N GLY A 51 5.14 8.16 -5.31
CA GLY A 51 4.29 7.21 -6.01
C GLY A 51 4.28 5.83 -5.35
N LEU A 52 3.94 4.79 -6.13
CA LEU A 52 3.86 3.41 -5.66
C LEU A 52 5.27 2.82 -5.44
N GLN A 53 5.48 2.25 -4.26
CA GLN A 53 6.69 1.54 -3.86
C GLN A 53 6.30 0.14 -3.40
N VAL A 54 7.01 -0.88 -3.87
CA VAL A 54 6.75 -2.28 -3.49
C VAL A 54 7.95 -2.83 -2.73
N ALA A 55 7.74 -3.30 -1.50
CA ALA A 55 8.81 -3.86 -0.69
C ALA A 55 9.34 -5.16 -1.31
N GLY A 56 10.66 -5.32 -1.38
CA GLY A 56 11.32 -6.52 -1.93
C GLY A 56 11.51 -6.52 -3.46
N LEU A 57 10.83 -5.64 -4.18
CA LEU A 57 11.17 -5.27 -5.56
C LEU A 57 12.08 -4.04 -5.49
N GLN A 58 13.37 -4.27 -5.29
CA GLN A 58 14.34 -3.23 -5.62
C GLN A 58 14.17 -2.93 -7.11
N VAL A 59 13.78 -1.70 -7.44
CA VAL A 59 13.96 -1.11 -8.76
C VAL A 59 15.48 -1.00 -8.95
N ALA A 60 16.13 -2.14 -9.21
CA ALA A 60 17.55 -2.25 -9.50
C ALA A 60 17.84 -1.88 -10.97
N ASP A 61 16.80 -1.56 -11.74
CA ASP A 61 16.90 -1.12 -13.11
C ASP A 61 15.76 -0.13 -13.41
N PRO A 62 16.07 1.12 -13.81
CA PRO A 62 15.06 2.07 -14.31
C PRO A 62 14.23 1.51 -15.47
N GLN A 63 14.73 0.48 -16.18
CA GLN A 63 14.00 -0.22 -17.25
C GLN A 63 13.02 -1.29 -16.75
N ALA A 64 13.11 -1.74 -15.48
CA ALA A 64 12.16 -2.71 -14.92
C ALA A 64 10.78 -2.10 -14.65
N SER A 65 10.71 -0.78 -14.44
CA SER A 65 9.47 0.01 -14.37
C SER A 65 8.63 -0.11 -15.65
N GLU A 66 9.29 -0.20 -16.81
CA GLU A 66 8.64 -0.41 -18.11
C GLU A 66 8.15 -1.86 -18.27
N GLN A 67 8.86 -2.83 -17.67
CA GLN A 67 8.53 -4.26 -17.76
C GLN A 67 7.27 -4.66 -16.97
N ASN A 68 6.94 -3.91 -15.90
CA ASN A 68 5.67 -4.05 -15.16
C ASN A 68 4.51 -3.25 -15.76
N GLY A 69 4.73 -2.54 -16.88
CA GLY A 69 3.68 -1.85 -17.63
C GLY A 69 3.07 -0.63 -16.93
N MET A 70 3.70 -0.11 -15.87
CA MET A 70 3.18 1.02 -15.10
C MET A 70 4.10 2.22 -15.29
N GLY A 71 3.66 3.20 -16.08
CA GLY A 71 4.44 4.43 -16.32
C GLY A 71 4.62 5.25 -15.04
N GLU A 72 5.62 6.13 -14.99
CA GLU A 72 5.87 7.01 -13.84
C GLU A 72 4.65 7.89 -13.48
N SER A 73 3.84 8.25 -14.49
CA SER A 73 2.57 8.96 -14.29
C SER A 73 1.52 8.08 -13.60
N ASP A 74 1.46 6.80 -13.94
CA ASP A 74 0.52 5.84 -13.36
C ASP A 74 0.95 5.46 -11.93
N ALA A 75 2.25 5.36 -11.67
CA ALA A 75 2.76 5.14 -10.32
C ALA A 75 2.39 6.29 -9.35
N ARG A 76 2.21 7.51 -9.88
CA ARG A 76 1.76 8.70 -9.12
C ARG A 76 0.25 8.89 -9.11
N ASP A 77 -0.52 8.11 -9.88
CA ASP A 77 -1.98 8.11 -9.80
C ASP A 77 -2.44 7.22 -8.63
N PRO A 78 -3.16 7.76 -7.64
CA PRO A 78 -3.66 6.96 -6.52
C PRO A 78 -4.59 5.83 -6.94
N LEU A 79 -5.40 6.00 -8.00
CA LEU A 79 -6.31 4.95 -8.46
C LEU A 79 -5.54 3.81 -9.10
N SER A 80 -4.48 4.13 -9.85
CA SER A 80 -3.54 3.15 -10.40
C SER A 80 -2.83 2.37 -9.30
N ALA A 81 -2.44 3.04 -8.20
CA ALA A 81 -1.89 2.35 -7.03
C ALA A 81 -2.90 1.36 -6.41
N ILE A 82 -4.15 1.77 -6.20
CA ILE A 82 -5.22 0.88 -5.69
C ILE A 82 -5.41 -0.32 -6.63
N ARG A 83 -5.44 -0.11 -7.95
CA ARG A 83 -5.61 -1.21 -8.93
C ARG A 83 -4.44 -2.20 -8.90
N SER A 84 -3.23 -1.73 -8.61
CA SER A 84 -2.03 -2.57 -8.57
C SER A 84 -2.04 -3.62 -7.45
N ILE A 85 -2.84 -3.44 -6.39
CA ILE A 85 -2.90 -4.39 -5.25
C ILE A 85 -3.29 -5.81 -5.70
N ASN A 86 -4.13 -5.91 -6.73
CA ASN A 86 -4.56 -7.20 -7.28
C ASN A 86 -3.42 -7.96 -7.95
N ALA A 87 -2.42 -7.26 -8.49
CA ALA A 87 -1.20 -7.87 -9.01
C ALA A 87 -0.21 -8.24 -7.89
N LEU A 88 -0.34 -7.58 -6.73
CA LEU A 88 0.51 -7.84 -5.57
C LEU A 88 0.06 -9.07 -4.78
N ALA A 89 -1.23 -9.41 -4.72
CA ALA A 89 -1.69 -10.58 -3.98
C ALA A 89 -1.31 -11.92 -4.68
N THR A 90 -1.13 -12.99 -3.90
CA THR A 90 -1.05 -14.36 -4.41
C THR A 90 -2.33 -15.12 -4.04
N PRO A 91 -2.67 -16.24 -4.71
CA PRO A 91 -3.90 -16.98 -4.41
C PRO A 91 -4.07 -17.43 -2.96
N THR A 92 -2.98 -17.54 -2.21
CA THR A 92 -2.95 -17.99 -0.82
C THR A 92 -2.30 -16.99 0.14
N GLY A 93 -1.91 -15.82 -0.34
CA GLY A 93 -1.13 -14.84 0.43
C GLY A 93 -1.87 -13.52 0.61
N THR A 94 -1.46 -12.77 1.62
CA THR A 94 -2.01 -11.46 1.94
C THR A 94 -1.12 -10.37 1.36
N ALA A 95 -1.75 -9.32 0.82
CA ALA A 95 -1.07 -8.11 0.38
C ALA A 95 -1.70 -6.89 1.06
N LEU A 96 -0.86 -6.00 1.61
CA LEU A 96 -1.27 -4.72 2.16
C LEU A 96 -0.72 -3.58 1.29
N LEU A 97 -1.59 -2.64 0.95
CA LEU A 97 -1.24 -1.35 0.35
C LEU A 97 -1.49 -0.25 1.38
N VAL A 98 -0.45 0.47 1.77
CA VAL A 98 -0.57 1.61 2.69
C VAL A 98 -0.53 2.91 1.90
N LEU A 99 -1.64 3.66 1.94
CA LEU A 99 -1.79 4.94 1.26
C LEU A 99 -1.52 6.10 2.25
N THR A 100 -0.30 6.62 2.25
CA THR A 100 0.12 7.66 3.19
C THR A 100 -0.49 9.01 2.78
N ASN A 101 -1.06 9.73 3.76
CA ASN A 101 -1.71 11.04 3.55
C ASN A 101 -2.86 11.05 2.53
N PHE A 102 -3.50 9.91 2.29
CA PHE A 102 -4.55 9.77 1.27
C PHE A 102 -5.80 10.62 1.52
N HIS A 103 -6.08 11.04 2.77
CA HIS A 103 -7.22 11.92 3.11
C HIS A 103 -7.27 13.18 2.26
N ARG A 104 -6.12 13.68 1.82
CA ARG A 104 -6.02 14.89 0.98
C ARG A 104 -6.73 14.73 -0.36
N PHE A 105 -6.94 13.48 -0.80
CA PHE A 105 -7.54 13.13 -2.08
C PHE A 105 -8.97 12.61 -1.98
N LEU A 106 -9.50 12.32 -0.78
CA LEU A 106 -10.87 11.79 -0.64
C LEU A 106 -11.96 12.73 -1.16
N ASN A 107 -11.69 14.03 -1.20
CA ASN A 107 -12.60 15.04 -1.78
C ASN A 107 -12.30 15.33 -3.26
N SER A 108 -11.33 14.65 -3.86
CA SER A 108 -11.01 14.82 -5.29
C SER A 108 -12.08 14.15 -6.14
N ALA A 109 -12.55 14.84 -7.18
CA ALA A 109 -13.55 14.32 -8.11
C ALA A 109 -13.12 13.02 -8.80
N GLU A 110 -11.81 12.79 -8.94
CA GLU A 110 -11.26 11.57 -9.54
C GLU A 110 -11.53 10.32 -8.69
N ILE A 111 -11.59 10.45 -7.37
CA ILE A 111 -11.82 9.34 -6.43
C ILE A 111 -13.31 9.18 -6.12
N VAL A 112 -14.10 10.27 -6.20
CA VAL A 112 -15.56 10.22 -6.12
C VAL A 112 -16.12 9.72 -7.47
N GLN A 113 -15.80 8.48 -7.82
CA GLN A 113 -16.45 7.82 -8.96
C GLN A 113 -17.91 7.57 -8.56
N THR A 114 -18.81 8.32 -9.19
CA THR A 114 -20.27 8.16 -9.05
C THR A 114 -20.82 7.32 -10.18
#